data_AF-A0A925D2Q8-F1
#
_entry.id   AF-A0A925D2Q8-F1
#
_cell.length_a   1.000
_cell.length_b   1.000
_cell.length_c   1.000
_cell.angle_alpha   90.00
_cell.angle_beta   90.00
_cell.angle_gamma   90.00
#
_symmetry.space_group_name_H-M   'P 1'
#
loop_
_entity.id
_entity.type
_entity.pdbx_description
1 polymer ?
#
loop_
_entity_poly.entity_id
_entity_poly.type
_entity_poly.pdbx_seq_one_letter_code
_entity_poly.pdbx_strand_id
1 'polypeptide(L)'
;MKNLQHGPKFVFWLAMLWASDAAAQEWTRFRGPNGTGISTATGIPVTWTEQDFRWRVPIAGDSHSQPVIWGERIFLTSATNAGKERALICLQKADGKELWRKTYSLPTHRP
;
A
#
# COMPACT_ATOMS: atom_id res chain seq x y z
N MET A 1 60.41 -14.68 4.78
CA MET A 1 59.38 -13.69 5.20
C MET A 1 58.26 -13.71 4.18
N LYS A 2 57.02 -13.91 4.62
CA LYS A 2 55.84 -14.22 3.78
C LYS A 2 55.31 -12.94 3.14
N ASN A 3 55.44 -12.77 1.81
CA ASN A 3 54.76 -11.69 1.10
C ASN A 3 53.35 -12.16 0.71
N LEU A 4 52.36 -11.58 1.37
CA LEU A 4 50.94 -11.85 1.17
C LEU A 4 50.49 -11.39 -0.22
N GLN A 5 49.94 -12.32 -1.01
CA GLN A 5 49.13 -12.00 -2.17
C GLN A 5 47.79 -11.41 -1.71
N HIS A 6 47.57 -10.11 -1.90
CA HIS A 6 46.27 -9.49 -1.68
C HIS A 6 45.40 -9.68 -2.93
N GLY A 7 44.66 -10.79 -2.98
CA GLY A 7 43.66 -11.04 -4.01
C GLY A 7 42.49 -10.04 -3.94
N PRO A 8 41.67 -9.92 -5.00
CA PRO A 8 40.64 -8.89 -5.17
C PRO A 8 39.39 -9.20 -4.34
N LYS A 9 39.53 -9.47 -3.05
CA LYS A 9 38.40 -9.77 -2.15
C LYS A 9 37.63 -8.51 -1.75
N PHE A 10 38.17 -7.32 -2.02
CA PHE A 10 37.55 -6.04 -1.64
C PHE A 10 36.46 -5.57 -2.61
N VAL A 11 36.53 -5.99 -3.88
CA VAL A 11 35.56 -5.57 -4.92
C VAL A 11 34.21 -6.28 -4.74
N PHE A 12 34.19 -7.47 -4.13
CA PHE A 12 32.96 -8.25 -3.92
C PHE A 12 32.07 -7.74 -2.77
N TRP A 13 32.59 -6.92 -1.85
CA TRP A 13 31.81 -6.39 -0.72
C TRP A 13 31.08 -5.08 -1.00
N LEU A 14 31.45 -4.36 -2.06
CA LEU A 14 30.83 -3.07 -2.40
C LEU A 14 29.59 -3.20 -3.31
N ALA A 15 29.37 -4.39 -3.90
CA ALA A 15 28.28 -4.62 -4.86
C ALA A 15 26.92 -4.97 -4.23
N MET A 16 26.83 -5.15 -2.89
CA MET A 16 25.59 -5.59 -2.22
C MET A 16 24.66 -4.47 -1.74
N LEU A 17 25.01 -3.19 -1.93
CA LEU A 17 24.23 -2.06 -1.37
C LEU A 17 23.30 -1.35 -2.36
N TRP A 18 23.07 -1.92 -3.55
CA TRP A 18 22.11 -1.40 -4.53
C TRP A 18 20.95 -2.39 -4.73
N ALA A 19 20.33 -2.81 -3.63
CA ALA A 19 18.96 -3.30 -3.71
C ALA A 19 18.07 -2.07 -3.94
N SER A 20 17.83 -1.73 -5.21
CA SER A 20 16.76 -0.82 -5.56
C SER A 20 15.46 -1.46 -5.09
N ASP A 21 14.83 -0.90 -4.05
CA ASP A 21 13.43 -1.20 -3.76
C ASP A 21 12.66 -0.95 -5.06
N ALA A 22 12.14 -2.02 -5.66
CA ALA A 22 11.26 -1.91 -6.80
C ALA A 22 9.96 -1.25 -6.30
N ALA A 23 9.96 0.08 -6.25
CA ALA A 23 8.81 0.85 -5.84
C ALA A 23 7.68 0.53 -6.81
N ALA A 24 6.68 -0.19 -6.34
CA ALA A 24 5.46 -0.41 -7.10
C ALA A 24 4.86 0.96 -7.46
N GLN A 25 4.20 1.04 -8.63
CA GLN A 25 3.57 2.27 -9.08
C GLN A 25 2.58 2.78 -8.02
N GLU A 26 2.79 4.01 -7.56
CA GLU A 26 1.89 4.65 -6.62
C GLU A 26 0.51 4.87 -7.23
N TRP A 27 -0.55 4.80 -6.43
CA TRP A 27 -1.93 5.04 -6.87
C TRP A 27 -2.51 6.21 -6.07
N THR A 28 -2.06 7.41 -6.44
CA THR A 28 -2.14 8.59 -5.55
C THR A 28 -3.48 9.33 -5.58
N ARG A 29 -4.43 8.91 -6.43
CA ARG A 29 -5.70 9.61 -6.67
C ARG A 29 -6.76 8.68 -7.26
N PHE A 30 -7.99 9.18 -7.37
CA PHE A 30 -9.07 8.53 -8.12
C PHE A 30 -8.60 8.15 -9.52
N ARG A 31 -8.74 6.87 -9.87
CA ARG A 31 -8.28 6.31 -11.17
C ARG A 31 -6.77 6.38 -11.43
N GLY A 32 -5.94 6.53 -10.39
CA GLY A 32 -4.50 6.31 -10.48
C GLY A 32 -3.69 7.50 -11.03
N PRO A 33 -2.38 7.31 -11.26
CA PRO A 33 -1.42 8.39 -11.55
C PRO A 33 -1.82 9.38 -12.64
N ASN A 34 -2.47 8.87 -13.69
CA ASN A 34 -2.90 9.61 -14.87
C ASN A 34 -4.43 9.73 -14.98
N GLY A 35 -5.18 9.28 -13.97
CA GLY A 35 -6.65 9.36 -13.96
C GLY A 35 -7.37 8.44 -14.95
N THR A 36 -6.66 7.51 -15.62
CA THR A 36 -7.29 6.64 -16.63
C THR A 36 -7.92 5.39 -16.03
N GLY A 37 -7.51 4.98 -14.83
CA GLY A 37 -7.97 3.76 -14.17
C GLY A 37 -7.34 2.49 -14.75
N ILE A 38 -6.24 2.62 -15.49
CA ILE A 38 -5.55 1.51 -16.15
C ILE A 38 -4.25 1.20 -15.42
N SER A 39 -4.05 -0.07 -15.06
CA SER A 39 -2.80 -0.60 -14.50
C SER A 39 -2.01 -1.33 -15.58
N THR A 40 -0.68 -1.29 -15.49
CA THR A 40 0.24 -2.08 -16.34
C THR A 40 0.55 -3.46 -15.74
N ALA A 41 -0.06 -3.80 -14.60
CA ALA A 41 0.14 -5.09 -13.95
C ALA A 41 -0.34 -6.25 -14.84
N THR A 42 0.48 -7.29 -14.91
CA THR A 42 0.21 -8.52 -15.68
C THR A 42 0.06 -9.71 -14.74
N GLY A 43 -0.44 -10.83 -15.25
CA GLY A 43 -0.60 -12.07 -14.47
C GLY A 43 -1.68 -12.00 -13.38
N ILE A 44 -2.60 -11.03 -13.46
CA ILE A 44 -3.75 -10.94 -12.56
C ILE A 44 -4.73 -12.06 -12.93
N PRO A 45 -5.18 -12.89 -11.97
CA PRO A 45 -6.10 -13.97 -12.26
C PRO A 45 -7.47 -13.44 -12.69
N VAL A 46 -8.10 -14.16 -13.63
CA VAL A 46 -9.47 -13.85 -14.11
C VAL A 46 -10.55 -14.42 -13.19
N THR A 47 -10.21 -15.46 -12.43
CA THR A 47 -11.06 -16.09 -11.42
C THR A 47 -10.36 -16.00 -10.08
N TRP A 48 -11.10 -15.66 -9.02
CA TRP A 48 -10.54 -15.45 -7.69
C TRP A 48 -11.12 -16.45 -6.69
N THR A 49 -10.27 -17.01 -5.84
CA THR A 49 -10.61 -17.81 -4.66
C THR A 49 -10.04 -17.18 -3.40
N GLU A 50 -10.39 -17.70 -2.22
CA GLU A 50 -9.85 -17.21 -0.95
C GLU A 50 -8.31 -17.24 -0.90
N GLN A 51 -7.68 -18.18 -1.60
CA GLN A 51 -6.23 -18.39 -1.61
C GLN A 51 -5.46 -17.34 -2.42
N ASP A 52 -6.13 -16.63 -3.33
CA ASP A 52 -5.48 -15.61 -4.18
C ASP A 52 -5.25 -14.29 -3.44
N PHE A 53 -5.95 -14.07 -2.33
CA PHE A 53 -5.84 -12.84 -1.54
C PHE A 53 -4.69 -12.96 -0.54
N ARG A 54 -3.77 -11.98 -0.57
CA ARG A 54 -2.68 -11.90 0.43
C ARG A 54 -3.20 -11.66 1.84
N TRP A 55 -4.24 -10.85 1.97
CA TRP A 55 -4.88 -10.53 3.24
C TRP A 55 -6.26 -9.92 2.99
N ARG A 56 -7.09 -9.95 4.05
CA ARG A 56 -8.35 -9.23 4.16
C ARG A 56 -8.44 -8.62 5.54
N VAL A 57 -8.95 -7.40 5.63
CA VAL A 57 -9.15 -6.71 6.90
C VAL A 57 -10.57 -6.13 6.93
N PRO A 58 -11.36 -6.39 7.98
CA PRO A 58 -12.66 -5.75 8.12
C PRO A 58 -12.46 -4.26 8.42
N ILE A 59 -13.13 -3.40 7.64
CA ILE A 59 -13.18 -1.95 7.88
C ILE A 59 -14.58 -1.59 8.35
N ALA A 60 -14.68 -0.91 9.49
CA ALA A 60 -15.96 -0.51 10.05
C ALA A 60 -16.62 0.62 9.24
N GLY A 61 -17.93 0.47 9.03
CA GLY A 61 -18.77 1.45 8.34
C GLY A 61 -18.84 1.25 6.83
N ASP A 62 -19.62 2.11 6.20
CA ASP A 62 -19.81 2.14 4.75
C ASP A 62 -18.70 2.95 4.08
N SER A 63 -18.38 2.64 2.83
CA SER A 63 -17.42 3.42 2.04
C SER A 63 -17.74 3.36 0.56
N HIS A 64 -17.50 4.49 -0.10
CA HIS A 64 -17.47 4.60 -1.57
C HIS A 64 -16.10 5.07 -2.06
N SER A 65 -15.09 5.12 -1.18
CA SER A 65 -13.78 5.62 -1.54
C SER A 65 -12.96 4.58 -2.30
N GLN A 66 -12.09 5.07 -3.17
CA GLN A 66 -11.02 4.27 -3.74
C GLN A 66 -9.78 4.34 -2.83
N PRO A 67 -9.04 3.24 -2.66
CA PRO A 67 -7.78 3.27 -1.93
C PRO A 67 -6.78 4.20 -2.62
N VAL A 68 -6.08 4.99 -1.82
CA VAL A 68 -4.86 5.69 -2.23
C VAL A 68 -3.67 4.88 -1.73
N ILE A 69 -2.73 4.58 -2.62
CA ILE A 69 -1.51 3.84 -2.29
C ILE A 69 -0.33 4.80 -2.42
N TRP A 70 0.44 4.91 -1.32
CA TRP A 70 1.70 5.65 -1.26
C TRP A 70 2.75 4.85 -0.48
N GLY A 71 3.73 4.28 -1.17
CA GLY A 71 4.78 3.42 -0.64
C GLY A 71 4.22 2.16 0.01
N GLU A 72 4.43 2.02 1.32
CA GLU A 72 3.95 0.90 2.13
C GLU A 72 2.63 1.20 2.86
N ARG A 73 1.91 2.25 2.44
CA ARG A 73 0.68 2.72 3.08
C ARG A 73 -0.49 2.70 2.11
N ILE A 74 -1.65 2.31 2.62
CA ILE A 74 -2.94 2.38 1.95
C ILE A 74 -3.83 3.32 2.76
N PHE A 75 -4.45 4.29 2.10
CA PHE A 75 -5.36 5.24 2.72
C PHE A 75 -6.77 5.03 2.22
N LEU A 76 -7.72 4.99 3.16
CA LEU A 76 -9.14 4.76 2.91
C LEU A 76 -9.96 5.77 3.69
N THR A 77 -11.18 6.03 3.23
CA THR A 77 -12.18 6.69 4.06
C THR A 77 -13.33 5.75 4.36
N SER A 78 -13.93 5.87 5.53
CA SER A 78 -15.17 5.17 5.86
C SER A 78 -16.15 6.08 6.59
N ALA A 79 -17.41 5.66 6.63
CA ALA A 79 -18.53 6.36 7.22
C ALA A 79 -19.24 5.45 8.21
N THR A 80 -19.36 5.90 9.46
CA THR A 80 -20.09 5.18 10.52
C THR A 80 -21.28 6.03 10.98
N ASN A 81 -22.15 5.43 11.80
CA ASN A 81 -23.29 6.13 12.42
C ASN A 81 -24.20 6.82 11.39
N ALA A 82 -24.67 6.07 10.38
CA ALA A 82 -25.49 6.59 9.28
C ALA A 82 -24.92 7.87 8.67
N GLY A 83 -23.60 7.90 8.50
CA GLY A 83 -22.92 9.02 7.89
C GLY A 83 -22.67 10.23 8.81
N LYS A 84 -22.91 10.15 10.12
CA LYS A 84 -22.57 11.22 11.09
C LYS A 84 -21.12 11.20 11.54
N GLU A 85 -20.37 10.18 11.16
CA GLU A 85 -18.97 10.07 11.47
C GLU A 85 -18.20 9.63 10.22
N ARG A 86 -17.04 10.25 9.97
CA ARG A 86 -16.12 9.89 8.89
C ARG A 86 -14.75 9.59 9.46
N ALA A 87 -14.14 8.52 8.98
CA ALA A 87 -12.78 8.18 9.32
C ALA A 87 -11.87 8.31 8.08
N LEU A 88 -10.68 8.85 8.29
CA LEU A 88 -9.50 8.61 7.44
C LEU A 88 -8.68 7.51 8.10
N ILE A 89 -8.42 6.44 7.36
CA ILE A 89 -7.76 5.23 7.84
C ILE A 89 -6.47 5.05 7.05
N CYS A 90 -5.38 4.73 7.74
CA CYS A 90 -4.13 4.31 7.12
C CYS A 90 -3.84 2.87 7.50
N LEU A 91 -3.67 2.03 6.49
CA LEU A 91 -3.29 0.62 6.63
C LEU A 91 -1.86 0.43 6.13
N GLN A 92 -1.18 -0.58 6.66
CA GLN A 92 0.06 -1.10 6.11
C GLN A 92 -0.23 -1.98 4.90
N LYS A 93 0.48 -1.77 3.78
CA LYS A 93 0.26 -2.52 2.53
C LYS A 93 0.56 -4.01 2.65
N ALA A 94 1.54 -4.37 3.49
CA ALA A 94 2.04 -5.73 3.60
C ALA A 94 1.00 -6.73 4.15
N ASP A 95 0.22 -6.32 5.15
CA ASP A 95 -0.65 -7.20 5.93
C ASP A 95 -2.05 -6.61 6.24
N GLY A 96 -2.32 -5.38 5.79
CA GLY A 96 -3.58 -4.69 6.03
C GLY A 96 -3.73 -4.15 7.46
N LYS A 97 -2.69 -4.19 8.30
CA LYS A 97 -2.74 -3.68 9.68
C LYS A 97 -3.09 -2.20 9.69
N GLU A 98 -4.08 -1.81 10.49
CA GLU A 98 -4.37 -0.40 10.73
C GLU A 98 -3.20 0.25 11.50
N LEU A 99 -2.54 1.21 10.85
CA LEU A 99 -1.46 1.99 11.42
C LEU A 99 -2.00 3.14 12.26
N TRP A 100 -3.03 3.81 11.76
CA TRP A 100 -3.74 4.86 12.48
C TRP A 100 -5.10 5.13 11.84
N ARG A 101 -5.96 5.79 12.62
CA ARG A 101 -7.26 6.30 12.19
C ARG A 101 -7.49 7.69 12.76
N LYS A 102 -8.06 8.57 11.94
CA LYS A 102 -8.55 9.87 12.36
C LYS A 102 -10.02 10.02 12.04
N THR A 103 -10.81 10.26 13.07
CA THR A 103 -12.27 10.33 12.98
C THR A 103 -12.75 11.77 13.11
N TYR A 104 -13.80 12.11 12.36
CA TYR A 104 -14.46 13.40 12.34
C TYR A 104 -15.97 13.22 12.48
N SER A 105 -16.55 13.89 13.47
CA SER A 105 -18.00 13.96 13.63
C SER A 105 -18.58 15.01 12.70
N LEU A 106 -19.62 14.64 11.98
CA LEU A 106 -20.40 15.52 11.12
C LEU A 106 -21.76 15.78 11.80
N PRO A 107 -22.07 17.03 12.17
CA PRO A 107 -23.27 17.35 12.95
C PRO A 107 -24.57 17.12 12.16
N THR A 108 -24.51 17.07 10.83
CA THR A 108 -25.66 16.80 9.98
C THR A 108 -25.32 15.70 8.97
N HIS A 109 -26.14 14.64 8.94
CA HIS A 109 -26.14 13.71 7.83
C HIS A 109 -26.74 14.44 6.63
N ARG A 110 -25.90 14.82 5.66
CA ARG A 110 -26.40 15.21 4.33
C ARG A 110 -26.54 13.90 3.54
N PRO A 111 -27.75 13.56 3.08
CA PRO A 111 -27.97 12.35 2.28
C PRO A 111 -27.16 12.39 0.98
#